data_AF-A0A2N5ZV44-F1
#
_entry.id   AF-A0A2N5ZV44-F1
#
_cell.length_a   1.000
_cell.length_b   1.000
_cell.length_c   1.000
_cell.angle_alpha   90.00
_cell.angle_beta   90.00
_cell.angle_gamma   90.00
#
_symmetry.space_group_name_H-M   'P 1'
#
loop_
_entity.id
_entity.type
_entity.pdbx_description
1 polymer ?
#
loop_
_entity_poly.entity_id
_entity_poly.type
_entity_poly.pdbx_seq_one_letter_code
_entity_poly.pdbx_strand_id
1 'polypeptide(L)'
;MRINKLLYYFLFLSLLFFKAGNMHAAEDDVVMAEENRICLKCHGHKYYSFFNELTEHTERKLMNPYFVIDSVKYLQGEHQHHYCIDCHSDQYETYPHVAELKIEPKMTCLNCHDFETIAEEVDKSVHYEAFGDFFHCELCHDPHSNKLVKSDMAELIQYNNNRCLNCNNDVDKYQIYTSHEKPQILSTHDWLPNQVLHFSKVRCIECHTAVTDTSDAVHHIVPKEQAVHNCSECHSTNSKLRDKLYIHQLREDRSEYNFYKSYILNDAYVIGSNRNYYVNLITLIIFGLTFTGIFIHTIFRIIKRK
;
A
#
# COMPACT_ATOMS: atom_id res chain seq x y z
N MET A 1 -10.42 42.04 -46.31
CA MET A 1 -9.88 41.77 -44.96
C MET A 1 -10.81 40.91 -44.07
N ARG A 2 -11.59 39.97 -44.63
CA ARG A 2 -12.54 39.11 -43.86
C ARG A 2 -12.38 37.59 -44.10
N ILE A 3 -11.64 37.16 -45.12
CA ILE A 3 -11.52 35.73 -45.49
C ILE A 3 -10.44 35.02 -44.65
N ASN A 4 -9.34 35.71 -44.30
CA ASN A 4 -8.24 35.09 -43.55
C ASN A 4 -8.57 34.76 -42.09
N LYS A 5 -9.53 35.47 -41.46
CA LYS A 5 -9.98 35.13 -40.09
C LYS A 5 -10.90 33.91 -40.05
N LEU A 6 -11.65 33.63 -41.13
CA LEU A 6 -12.53 32.45 -41.19
C LEU A 6 -11.73 31.16 -41.36
N LEU A 7 -10.65 31.19 -42.15
CA LEU A 7 -9.75 30.05 -42.33
C LEU A 7 -9.02 29.68 -41.02
N TYR A 8 -8.61 30.67 -40.23
CA TYR A 8 -8.01 30.42 -38.91
C TYR A 8 -9.00 29.80 -37.92
N TYR A 9 -10.27 30.21 -37.94
CA TYR A 9 -11.30 29.60 -37.10
C TYR A 9 -11.64 28.16 -37.52
N PHE A 10 -11.65 27.86 -38.82
CA PHE A 10 -11.87 26.49 -39.31
C PHE A 10 -10.69 25.55 -39.02
N LEU A 11 -9.44 26.04 -39.11
CA LEU A 11 -8.25 25.26 -38.74
C LEU A 11 -8.17 25.04 -37.22
N PHE A 12 -8.62 25.99 -36.41
CA PHE A 12 -8.64 25.85 -34.95
C PHE A 12 -9.74 24.89 -34.48
N LEU A 13 -10.90 24.89 -35.15
CA LEU A 13 -11.97 23.92 -34.88
C LEU A 13 -11.58 22.50 -35.31
N SER A 14 -10.90 22.31 -36.46
CA SER A 14 -10.47 20.98 -36.89
C SER A 14 -9.39 20.38 -35.98
N LEU A 15 -8.51 21.22 -35.41
CA LEU A 15 -7.54 20.81 -34.38
C LEU A 15 -8.19 20.45 -33.03
N LEU A 16 -9.33 21.06 -32.68
CA LEU A 16 -10.11 20.68 -31.50
C LEU A 16 -10.89 19.38 -31.70
N PHE A 17 -11.33 19.08 -32.92
CA PHE A 17 -12.00 17.81 -33.23
C PHE A 17 -11.03 16.64 -33.45
N PHE A 18 -9.77 16.88 -33.84
CA PHE A 18 -8.77 15.81 -33.98
C PHE A 18 -8.16 15.32 -32.65
N LYS A 19 -8.36 16.03 -31.54
CA LYS A 19 -7.90 15.60 -30.21
C LYS A 19 -8.93 14.81 -29.40
N ALA A 20 -10.14 14.61 -29.94
CA ALA A 20 -11.17 13.74 -29.37
C ALA A 20 -11.16 12.33 -30.02
N GLY A 21 -10.03 11.91 -30.58
CA GLY A 21 -9.79 10.51 -30.91
C GLY A 21 -9.68 9.73 -29.61
N ASN A 22 -10.76 9.02 -29.27
CA ASN A 22 -10.87 8.07 -28.17
C ASN A 22 -9.59 7.23 -28.01
N MET A 23 -8.75 7.58 -27.05
CA MET A 23 -7.99 6.58 -26.30
C MET A 23 -8.96 5.94 -25.31
N HIS A 24 -9.90 5.14 -25.82
CA HIS A 24 -10.30 3.99 -25.06
C HIS A 24 -9.17 3.01 -25.23
N ALA A 25 -8.31 2.89 -24.20
CA ALA A 25 -7.63 1.63 -23.99
C ALA A 25 -8.74 0.57 -24.02
N ALA A 26 -8.64 -0.40 -24.92
CA ALA A 26 -9.49 -1.57 -24.87
C ALA A 26 -9.19 -2.24 -23.52
N GLU A 27 -10.05 -2.00 -22.56
CA GLU A 27 -10.18 -2.86 -21.40
C GLU A 27 -10.80 -4.12 -22.00
N ASP A 28 -9.96 -5.09 -22.38
CA ASP A 28 -10.45 -6.42 -22.70
C ASP A 28 -11.27 -6.85 -21.48
N ASP A 29 -12.58 -7.05 -21.65
CA ASP A 29 -13.44 -7.58 -20.59
C ASP A 29 -12.85 -8.92 -20.20
N VAL A 30 -12.13 -8.98 -19.07
CA VAL A 30 -11.53 -10.21 -18.61
C VAL A 30 -12.66 -11.11 -18.12
N VAL A 31 -12.94 -12.16 -18.89
CA VAL A 31 -13.97 -13.14 -18.58
C VAL A 31 -13.33 -14.30 -17.84
N MET A 32 -14.01 -14.76 -16.78
CA MET A 32 -13.61 -15.96 -16.04
C MET A 32 -13.48 -17.17 -16.97
N ALA A 33 -12.29 -17.78 -16.97
CA ALA A 33 -11.98 -19.03 -17.67
C ALA A 33 -12.95 -20.15 -17.27
N GLU A 34 -13.30 -21.01 -18.23
CA GLU A 34 -14.29 -22.07 -18.01
C GLU A 34 -13.78 -23.11 -17.00
N GLU A 35 -12.48 -23.38 -17.04
CA GLU A 35 -11.73 -24.24 -16.11
C GLU A 35 -11.96 -23.77 -14.66
N ASN A 36 -11.85 -22.46 -14.40
CA ASN A 36 -12.07 -21.90 -13.06
C ASN A 36 -13.55 -21.90 -12.65
N ARG A 37 -14.49 -21.84 -13.61
CA ARG A 37 -15.93 -21.85 -13.29
C ARG A 37 -16.37 -23.15 -12.65
N ILE A 38 -15.74 -24.28 -12.98
CA ILE A 38 -16.04 -25.57 -12.35
C ILE A 38 -15.80 -25.48 -10.83
N CYS A 39 -14.65 -24.93 -10.42
CA CYS A 39 -14.32 -24.70 -9.01
C CYS A 39 -15.28 -23.69 -8.37
N LEU A 40 -15.54 -22.59 -9.06
CA LEU A 40 -16.36 -21.48 -8.56
C LEU A 40 -17.86 -21.79 -8.45
N LYS A 41 -18.36 -22.86 -9.08
CA LYS A 41 -19.73 -23.36 -8.81
C LYS A 41 -19.97 -23.54 -7.32
N CYS A 42 -18.96 -24.04 -6.60
CA CYS A 42 -19.01 -24.21 -5.15
C CYS A 42 -18.25 -23.09 -4.42
N HIS A 43 -17.02 -22.78 -4.84
CA HIS A 43 -16.15 -21.84 -4.14
C HIS A 43 -16.52 -20.36 -4.32
N GLY A 44 -17.34 -20.02 -5.33
CA GLY A 44 -17.85 -18.65 -5.50
C GLY A 44 -19.02 -18.29 -4.57
N HIS A 45 -19.45 -19.20 -3.70
CA HIS A 45 -20.68 -19.06 -2.91
C HIS A 45 -20.46 -19.43 -1.45
N LYS A 46 -21.27 -18.83 -0.55
CA LYS A 46 -21.27 -19.17 0.89
C LYS A 46 -21.92 -20.53 1.21
N TYR A 47 -22.41 -21.22 0.20
CA TYR A 47 -23.01 -22.54 0.29
C TYR A 47 -22.71 -23.32 -0.99
N TYR A 48 -22.79 -24.64 -0.91
CA TYR A 48 -22.74 -25.51 -2.07
C TYR A 48 -23.83 -26.58 -1.93
N SER A 49 -24.23 -27.17 -3.05
CA SER A 49 -25.19 -28.26 -3.09
C SER A 49 -24.62 -29.43 -3.87
N PHE A 50 -24.91 -30.64 -3.43
CA PHE A 50 -24.45 -31.85 -4.10
C PHE A 50 -25.44 -32.99 -3.89
N PHE A 51 -25.44 -33.97 -4.79
CA PHE A 51 -26.23 -35.19 -4.61
C PHE A 51 -25.45 -36.16 -3.73
N ASN A 52 -26.06 -36.58 -2.61
CA ASN A 52 -25.47 -37.57 -1.73
C ASN A 52 -25.99 -38.95 -2.13
N GLU A 53 -25.11 -39.77 -2.72
CA GLU A 53 -25.44 -41.13 -3.16
C GLU A 53 -25.85 -42.06 -2.01
N LEU A 54 -25.38 -41.81 -0.78
CA LEU A 54 -25.72 -42.63 0.38
C LEU A 54 -27.15 -42.37 0.87
N THR A 55 -27.62 -41.13 0.77
CA THR A 55 -28.95 -40.72 1.26
C THR A 55 -29.97 -40.55 0.14
N GLU A 56 -29.54 -40.66 -1.12
CA GLU A 56 -30.36 -40.44 -2.33
C GLU A 56 -31.05 -39.06 -2.37
N HIS A 57 -30.46 -38.06 -1.72
CA HIS A 57 -31.00 -36.71 -1.63
C HIS A 57 -29.96 -35.66 -2.01
N THR A 58 -30.43 -34.54 -2.56
CA THR A 58 -29.58 -33.35 -2.69
C THR A 58 -29.41 -32.69 -1.33
N GLU A 59 -28.17 -32.62 -0.87
CA GLU A 59 -27.80 -31.88 0.33
C GLU A 59 -27.32 -30.48 -0.03
N ARG A 60 -27.57 -29.53 0.89
CA ARG A 60 -27.02 -28.18 0.83
C ARG A 60 -26.25 -27.92 2.11
N LYS A 61 -24.99 -27.48 1.97
CA LYS A 61 -24.08 -27.23 3.10
C LYS A 61 -23.51 -25.82 3.02
N LEU A 62 -23.12 -25.29 4.17
CA LEU A 62 -22.39 -24.03 4.25
C LEU A 62 -20.95 -24.26 3.78
N MET A 63 -20.46 -23.35 2.95
CA MET A 63 -19.04 -23.32 2.59
C MET A 63 -18.26 -22.75 3.77
N ASN A 64 -17.08 -23.31 4.05
CA ASN A 64 -16.16 -22.68 4.98
C ASN A 64 -15.86 -21.25 4.46
N PRO A 65 -16.08 -20.18 5.25
CA PRO A 65 -15.84 -18.82 4.81
C PRO A 65 -14.42 -18.57 4.28
N TYR A 66 -13.41 -19.32 4.76
CA TYR A 66 -12.02 -19.24 4.30
C TYR A 66 -11.78 -19.88 2.92
N PHE A 67 -12.75 -20.62 2.38
CA PHE A 67 -12.67 -21.24 1.05
C PHE A 67 -13.60 -20.57 0.05
N VAL A 68 -14.22 -19.44 0.41
CA VAL A 68 -15.04 -18.64 -0.51
C VAL A 68 -14.15 -17.68 -1.28
N ILE A 69 -14.19 -17.77 -2.60
CA ILE A 69 -13.46 -16.90 -3.52
C ILE A 69 -14.41 -15.84 -4.08
N ASP A 70 -14.02 -14.58 -3.94
CA ASP A 70 -14.71 -13.47 -4.60
C ASP A 70 -14.27 -13.41 -6.07
N SER A 71 -15.10 -13.93 -6.96
CA SER A 71 -14.78 -14.03 -8.38
C SER A 71 -14.54 -12.67 -9.04
N VAL A 72 -15.16 -11.59 -8.53
CA VAL A 72 -14.95 -10.24 -9.05
C VAL A 72 -13.56 -9.75 -8.68
N LYS A 73 -13.14 -9.95 -7.42
CA LYS A 73 -11.78 -9.60 -6.99
C LYS A 73 -10.72 -10.46 -7.65
N TYR A 74 -11.01 -11.73 -7.92
CA TYR A 74 -10.11 -12.61 -8.65
C TYR A 74 -9.81 -12.08 -10.05
N LEU A 75 -10.85 -11.66 -10.79
CA LEU A 75 -10.70 -11.03 -12.11
C LEU A 75 -10.07 -9.63 -12.05
N GLN A 76 -9.87 -9.06 -10.87
CA GLN A 76 -9.14 -7.80 -10.70
C GLN A 76 -7.70 -8.03 -10.19
N GLY A 77 -7.37 -9.27 -9.83
CA GLY A 77 -6.08 -9.66 -9.29
C GLY A 77 -5.05 -9.95 -10.37
N GLU A 78 -3.77 -10.01 -9.96
CA GLU A 78 -2.66 -10.30 -10.86
C GLU A 78 -2.71 -11.72 -11.43
N HIS A 79 -3.28 -12.68 -10.68
CA HIS A 79 -3.38 -14.09 -11.09
C HIS A 79 -4.63 -14.41 -11.90
N GLN A 80 -5.39 -13.42 -12.37
CA GLN A 80 -6.64 -13.62 -13.12
C GLN A 80 -6.52 -14.52 -14.38
N HIS A 81 -5.31 -14.63 -14.94
CA HIS A 81 -5.02 -15.45 -16.13
C HIS A 81 -4.54 -16.87 -15.81
N HIS A 82 -4.44 -17.23 -14.53
CA HIS A 82 -4.09 -18.58 -14.10
C HIS A 82 -5.34 -19.43 -13.89
N TYR A 83 -5.18 -20.74 -13.95
CA TYR A 83 -6.23 -21.66 -13.54
C TYR A 83 -6.10 -22.01 -12.07
N CYS A 84 -7.21 -22.36 -11.42
CA CYS A 84 -7.19 -22.82 -10.02
C CYS A 84 -6.22 -24.01 -9.87
N ILE A 85 -6.19 -24.89 -10.87
CA ILE A 85 -5.32 -26.07 -10.92
C ILE A 85 -3.83 -25.76 -11.22
N ASP A 86 -3.48 -24.51 -11.51
CA ASP A 86 -2.07 -24.11 -11.61
C ASP A 86 -1.42 -24.05 -10.21
N CYS A 87 -2.22 -23.85 -9.16
CA CYS A 87 -1.76 -23.81 -7.77
C CYS A 87 -2.33 -24.96 -6.91
N HIS A 88 -3.49 -25.49 -7.28
CA HIS A 88 -4.15 -26.61 -6.62
C HIS A 88 -4.00 -27.88 -7.44
N SER A 89 -4.05 -29.05 -6.78
CA SER A 89 -4.05 -30.36 -7.45
C SER A 89 -5.17 -30.44 -8.50
N ASP A 90 -4.88 -30.96 -9.69
CA ASP A 90 -5.87 -31.20 -10.76
C ASP A 90 -6.98 -32.16 -10.32
N GLN A 91 -6.67 -33.05 -9.37
CA GLN A 91 -7.64 -33.94 -8.73
C GLN A 91 -8.81 -33.20 -8.05
N TYR A 92 -8.69 -31.89 -7.75
CA TYR A 92 -9.81 -31.07 -7.26
C TYR A 92 -10.90 -30.84 -8.31
N GLU A 93 -10.69 -31.15 -9.59
CA GLU A 93 -11.75 -31.12 -10.60
C GLU A 93 -12.82 -32.20 -10.37
N THR A 94 -12.49 -33.24 -9.58
CA THR A 94 -13.42 -34.30 -9.21
C THR A 94 -14.10 -33.99 -7.87
N TYR A 95 -15.43 -34.06 -7.86
CA TYR A 95 -16.24 -33.90 -6.65
C TYR A 95 -17.05 -35.19 -6.35
N PRO A 96 -17.15 -35.64 -5.08
CA PRO A 96 -16.54 -35.05 -3.88
C PRO A 96 -15.02 -35.19 -3.86
N HIS A 97 -14.31 -34.15 -3.38
CA HIS A 97 -12.86 -34.20 -3.26
C HIS A 97 -12.44 -35.30 -2.29
N VAL A 98 -11.45 -36.09 -2.67
CA VAL A 98 -10.87 -37.11 -1.78
C VAL A 98 -10.14 -36.45 -0.62
N ALA A 99 -10.14 -37.08 0.56
CA ALA A 99 -9.69 -36.45 1.79
C ALA A 99 -8.19 -36.17 1.79
N GLU A 100 -7.43 -37.01 1.08
CA GLU A 100 -5.97 -36.97 0.93
C GLU A 100 -5.50 -35.66 0.28
N LEU A 101 -6.32 -35.02 -0.57
CA LEU A 101 -5.96 -33.74 -1.20
C LEU A 101 -5.75 -32.61 -0.17
N LYS A 102 -6.25 -32.77 1.07
CA LYS A 102 -6.06 -31.78 2.14
C LYS A 102 -4.65 -31.78 2.72
N ILE A 103 -3.91 -32.87 2.57
CA ILE A 103 -2.54 -33.03 3.05
C ILE A 103 -1.52 -32.94 1.93
N GLU A 104 -1.96 -32.86 0.67
CA GLU A 104 -1.06 -32.60 -0.45
C GLU A 104 -0.46 -31.19 -0.32
N PRO A 105 0.86 -31.05 -0.50
CA PRO A 105 1.50 -29.74 -0.52
C PRO A 105 0.96 -28.96 -1.73
N LYS A 106 0.54 -27.73 -1.47
CA LYS A 106 0.14 -26.81 -2.53
C LYS A 106 1.37 -26.25 -3.22
N MET A 107 1.19 -25.75 -4.44
CA MET A 107 2.19 -24.88 -5.05
C MET A 107 2.43 -23.67 -4.14
N THR A 108 3.70 -23.32 -3.93
CA THR A 108 4.09 -22.15 -3.13
C THR A 108 4.40 -20.97 -4.05
N CYS A 109 4.38 -19.76 -3.51
CA CYS A 109 4.77 -18.56 -4.27
C CYS A 109 6.18 -18.68 -4.86
N LEU A 110 7.10 -19.34 -4.13
CA LEU A 110 8.50 -19.51 -4.52
C LEU A 110 8.72 -20.46 -5.70
N ASN A 111 7.70 -21.24 -6.08
CA ASN A 111 7.78 -22.09 -7.26
C ASN A 111 7.75 -21.27 -8.57
N CYS A 112 7.25 -20.03 -8.53
CA CYS A 112 7.18 -19.15 -9.70
C CYS A 112 7.83 -17.78 -9.46
N HIS A 113 7.78 -17.25 -8.24
CA HIS A 113 8.35 -15.95 -7.89
C HIS A 113 9.72 -16.09 -7.24
N ASP A 114 10.69 -15.31 -7.72
CA ASP A 114 11.97 -15.12 -7.04
C ASP A 114 11.84 -14.03 -5.98
N PHE A 115 11.80 -14.47 -4.71
CA PHE A 115 11.62 -13.62 -3.54
C PHE A 115 12.71 -13.82 -2.50
N GLU A 116 13.93 -14.24 -2.88
CA GLU A 116 15.01 -14.53 -1.92
C GLU A 116 15.25 -13.37 -0.93
N THR A 117 15.45 -12.14 -1.41
CA THR A 117 15.62 -10.96 -0.54
C THR A 117 14.41 -10.70 0.36
N ILE A 118 13.20 -10.93 -0.16
CA ILE A 118 11.96 -10.72 0.60
C ILE A 118 11.82 -11.78 1.70
N ALA A 119 12.15 -13.04 1.40
CA ALA A 119 12.11 -14.13 2.36
C ALA A 119 13.06 -13.85 3.54
N GLU A 120 14.29 -13.38 3.27
CA GLU A 120 15.22 -13.00 4.33
C GLU A 120 14.71 -11.85 5.24
N GLU A 121 13.92 -10.93 4.70
CA GLU A 121 13.29 -9.87 5.48
C GLU A 121 12.11 -10.39 6.30
N VAL A 122 11.31 -11.28 5.72
CA VAL A 122 10.21 -11.97 6.40
C VAL A 122 10.75 -12.79 7.59
N ASP A 123 11.83 -13.52 7.43
CA ASP A 123 12.43 -14.34 8.50
C ASP A 123 12.85 -13.50 9.72
N LYS A 124 13.13 -12.20 9.53
CA LYS A 124 13.45 -11.24 10.59
C LYS A 124 12.21 -10.55 11.17
N SER A 125 11.04 -10.73 10.56
CA SER A 125 9.81 -10.09 10.96
C SER A 125 9.27 -10.65 12.28
N VAL A 126 8.66 -9.77 13.08
CA VAL A 126 7.87 -10.16 14.26
C VAL A 126 6.75 -11.17 13.93
N HIS A 127 6.24 -11.19 12.69
CA HIS A 127 5.24 -12.18 12.29
C HIS A 127 5.84 -13.58 12.09
N TYR A 128 7.05 -13.67 11.54
CA TYR A 128 7.74 -14.95 11.44
C TYR A 128 8.18 -15.43 12.82
N GLU A 129 8.66 -14.54 13.70
CA GLU A 129 8.92 -14.88 15.11
C GLU A 129 7.65 -15.42 15.82
N ALA A 130 6.49 -14.84 15.54
CA ALA A 130 5.23 -15.24 16.15
C ALA A 130 4.66 -16.55 15.59
N PHE A 131 4.78 -16.80 14.28
CA PHE A 131 4.13 -17.92 13.61
C PHE A 131 5.08 -19.07 13.26
N GLY A 132 6.40 -18.83 13.22
CA GLY A 132 7.41 -19.79 12.79
C GLY A 132 7.07 -20.40 11.43
N ASP A 133 7.11 -21.72 11.35
CA ASP A 133 6.81 -22.49 10.13
C ASP A 133 5.35 -22.35 9.65
N PHE A 134 4.44 -21.82 10.48
CA PHE A 134 3.07 -21.51 10.08
C PHE A 134 2.94 -20.17 9.35
N PHE A 135 4.03 -19.39 9.24
CA PHE A 135 4.03 -18.19 8.41
C PHE A 135 4.00 -18.56 6.93
N HIS A 136 3.08 -17.95 6.19
CA HIS A 136 3.03 -18.04 4.74
C HIS A 136 2.69 -16.68 4.13
N CYS A 137 3.17 -16.42 2.91
CA CYS A 137 2.98 -15.12 2.22
C CYS A 137 1.50 -14.72 2.12
N GLU A 138 0.59 -15.69 2.01
CA GLU A 138 -0.86 -15.49 1.92
C GLU A 138 -1.49 -14.88 3.18
N LEU A 139 -0.81 -14.93 4.33
CA LEU A 139 -1.28 -14.27 5.56
C LEU A 139 -1.37 -12.75 5.39
N CYS A 140 -0.56 -12.18 4.50
CA CYS A 140 -0.60 -10.77 4.12
C CYS A 140 -1.18 -10.57 2.70
N HIS A 141 -0.88 -11.48 1.77
CA HIS A 141 -1.20 -11.34 0.34
C HIS A 141 -2.11 -12.45 -0.15
N ASP A 142 -3.43 -12.22 -0.17
CA ASP A 142 -4.37 -13.22 -0.71
C ASP A 142 -4.11 -13.46 -2.21
N PRO A 143 -3.63 -14.65 -2.62
CA PRO A 143 -3.27 -14.90 -4.01
C PRO A 143 -4.48 -14.85 -4.96
N HIS A 144 -5.70 -14.99 -4.44
CA HIS A 144 -6.93 -14.96 -5.22
C HIS A 144 -7.49 -13.54 -5.42
N SER A 145 -6.96 -12.53 -4.75
CA SER A 145 -7.46 -11.15 -4.88
C SER A 145 -6.36 -10.09 -4.91
N ASN A 146 -5.08 -10.51 -4.80
CA ASN A 146 -3.97 -9.59 -4.77
C ASN A 146 -3.82 -8.88 -6.12
N LYS A 147 -4.02 -7.56 -6.11
CA LYS A 147 -3.86 -6.67 -7.27
C LYS A 147 -2.75 -5.63 -7.06
N LEU A 148 -2.18 -5.15 -8.16
CA LEU A 148 -1.35 -3.95 -8.18
C LEU A 148 -2.24 -2.71 -8.21
N VAL A 149 -2.19 -1.92 -7.14
CA VAL A 149 -2.81 -0.58 -7.12
C VAL A 149 -1.80 0.39 -7.72
N LYS A 150 -2.09 0.87 -8.93
CA LYS A 150 -1.25 1.83 -9.66
C LYS A 150 -1.87 3.22 -9.57
N SER A 151 -1.03 4.22 -9.36
CA SER A 151 -1.34 5.66 -9.48
C SER A 151 -2.28 6.29 -8.44
N ASP A 152 -3.26 5.59 -7.88
CA ASP A 152 -4.10 6.12 -6.79
C ASP A 152 -3.45 5.85 -5.41
N MET A 153 -2.96 6.92 -4.78
CA MET A 153 -2.32 6.84 -3.47
C MET A 153 -3.30 6.50 -2.34
N ALA A 154 -4.52 7.05 -2.37
CA ALA A 154 -5.48 6.81 -1.32
C ALA A 154 -5.94 5.34 -1.34
N GLU A 155 -6.19 4.81 -2.55
CA GLU A 155 -6.48 3.39 -2.72
C GLU A 155 -5.28 2.53 -2.30
N LEU A 156 -4.05 2.88 -2.69
CA LEU A 156 -2.84 2.13 -2.32
C LEU A 156 -2.71 2.03 -0.80
N ILE A 157 -2.87 3.16 -0.10
CA ILE A 157 -2.76 3.23 1.36
C ILE A 157 -3.84 2.37 2.00
N GLN A 158 -5.10 2.55 1.60
CA GLN A 158 -6.22 1.78 2.14
C GLN A 158 -6.03 0.27 1.90
N TYR A 159 -5.69 -0.10 0.67
CA TYR A 159 -5.49 -1.49 0.26
C TYR A 159 -4.36 -2.15 1.04
N ASN A 160 -3.22 -1.46 1.22
CA ASN A 160 -2.09 -1.98 1.98
C ASN A 160 -2.43 -2.10 3.48
N ASN A 161 -3.08 -1.08 4.06
CA ASN A 161 -3.47 -1.10 5.48
C ASN A 161 -4.49 -2.19 5.78
N ASN A 162 -5.42 -2.45 4.85
CA ASN A 162 -6.41 -3.51 5.00
C ASN A 162 -5.80 -4.91 5.10
N ARG A 163 -4.58 -5.14 4.59
CA ARG A 163 -3.85 -6.40 4.81
C ARG A 163 -3.51 -6.60 6.28
N CYS A 164 -2.98 -5.55 6.92
CA CYS A 164 -2.68 -5.58 8.35
C CYS A 164 -3.96 -5.71 9.20
N LEU A 165 -4.99 -4.95 8.82
CA LEU A 165 -6.28 -4.91 9.54
C LEU A 165 -7.09 -6.20 9.37
N ASN A 166 -6.84 -7.00 8.32
CA ASN A 166 -7.48 -8.29 8.11
C ASN A 166 -7.34 -9.22 9.31
N CYS A 167 -6.21 -9.12 10.03
CA CYS A 167 -5.96 -9.84 11.27
C CYS A 167 -6.07 -8.91 12.49
N ASN A 168 -5.42 -7.74 12.46
CA ASN A 168 -5.33 -6.87 13.65
C ASN A 168 -6.66 -6.20 14.05
N ASN A 169 -7.68 -6.22 13.19
CA ASN A 169 -9.02 -5.72 13.49
C ASN A 169 -10.09 -6.85 13.56
N ASP A 170 -9.68 -8.11 13.47
CA ASP A 170 -10.56 -9.28 13.47
C ASP A 170 -10.09 -10.26 14.55
N VAL A 171 -10.86 -10.37 15.63
CA VAL A 171 -10.49 -11.22 16.78
C VAL A 171 -10.47 -12.70 16.42
N ASP A 172 -11.40 -13.14 15.59
CA ASP A 172 -11.50 -14.56 15.23
C ASP A 172 -10.29 -14.96 14.39
N LYS A 173 -9.85 -14.11 13.45
CA LYS A 173 -8.63 -14.35 12.68
C LYS A 173 -7.36 -14.20 13.51
N TYR A 174 -7.27 -13.20 14.38
CA TYR A 174 -6.07 -12.98 15.19
C TYR A 174 -5.78 -14.17 16.10
N GLN A 175 -6.80 -14.68 16.80
CA GLN A 175 -6.66 -15.81 17.73
C GLN A 175 -6.38 -17.16 17.05
N ILE A 176 -6.54 -17.29 15.72
CA ILE A 176 -6.12 -18.51 15.01
C ILE A 176 -4.61 -18.68 15.03
N TYR A 177 -3.85 -17.58 14.96
CA TYR A 177 -2.41 -17.63 14.75
C TYR A 177 -1.59 -17.26 15.99
N THR A 178 -2.19 -16.60 16.99
CA THR A 178 -1.48 -16.22 18.20
C THR A 178 -2.34 -16.32 19.46
N SER A 179 -1.68 -16.64 20.58
CA SER A 179 -2.29 -16.68 21.91
C SER A 179 -2.34 -15.31 22.61
N HIS A 180 -1.68 -14.28 22.06
CA HIS A 180 -1.72 -12.93 22.60
C HIS A 180 -3.08 -12.28 22.40
N GLU A 181 -3.45 -11.35 23.27
CA GLU A 181 -4.67 -10.55 23.07
C GLU A 181 -4.54 -9.65 21.83
N LYS A 182 -5.60 -9.60 21.03
CA LYS A 182 -5.66 -8.73 19.86
C LYS A 182 -5.44 -7.27 20.26
N PRO A 183 -4.52 -6.54 19.61
CA PRO A 183 -4.29 -5.13 19.91
C PRO A 183 -5.55 -4.29 19.66
N GLN A 184 -5.74 -3.26 20.48
CA GLN A 184 -6.71 -2.20 20.25
C GLN A 184 -6.03 -1.07 19.48
N ILE A 185 -6.15 -1.11 18.15
CA ILE A 185 -5.34 -0.28 17.24
C ILE A 185 -5.40 1.20 17.58
N LEU A 186 -6.57 1.76 17.90
CA LEU A 186 -6.65 3.18 18.26
C LEU A 186 -5.86 3.49 19.53
N SER A 187 -6.05 2.68 20.58
CA SER A 187 -5.38 2.90 21.87
C SER A 187 -3.87 2.72 21.80
N THR A 188 -3.39 1.73 21.04
CA THR A 188 -1.94 1.51 20.86
C THR A 188 -1.27 2.62 20.03
N HIS A 189 -2.05 3.49 19.40
CA HIS A 189 -1.57 4.62 18.60
C HIS A 189 -1.98 5.98 19.18
N ASP A 190 -2.39 6.08 20.45
CA ASP A 190 -2.87 7.33 21.09
C ASP A 190 -1.85 8.48 21.07
N TRP A 191 -0.57 8.16 20.87
CA TRP A 191 0.49 9.14 20.71
C TRP A 191 0.46 9.86 19.34
N LEU A 192 -0.20 9.29 18.33
CA LEU A 192 -0.22 9.81 16.96
C LEU A 192 -1.30 10.90 16.82
N PRO A 193 -0.92 12.14 16.41
CA PRO A 193 -1.88 13.22 16.27
C PRO A 193 -2.83 12.96 15.09
N ASN A 194 -4.13 13.23 15.29
CA ASN A 194 -5.16 13.06 14.26
C ASN A 194 -5.06 11.69 13.55
N GLN A 195 -5.19 10.61 14.33
CA GLN A 195 -5.06 9.22 13.88
C GLN A 195 -5.82 8.91 12.58
N VAL A 196 -7.07 9.40 12.47
CA VAL A 196 -7.91 9.17 11.28
C VAL A 196 -7.23 9.71 10.02
N LEU A 197 -6.73 10.94 10.08
CA LEU A 197 -6.03 11.53 8.93
C LEU A 197 -4.73 10.78 8.64
N HIS A 198 -3.94 10.45 9.67
CA HIS A 198 -2.69 9.71 9.49
C HIS A 198 -2.92 8.34 8.83
N PHE A 199 -3.85 7.54 9.32
CA PHE A 199 -4.14 6.21 8.75
C PHE A 199 -4.73 6.28 7.34
N SER A 200 -5.33 7.41 6.95
CA SER A 200 -5.80 7.64 5.58
C SER A 200 -4.70 8.11 4.61
N LYS A 201 -3.54 8.54 5.13
CA LYS A 201 -2.45 9.17 4.36
C LYS A 201 -1.12 8.42 4.43
N VAL A 202 -0.99 7.46 5.34
CA VAL A 202 0.25 6.73 5.60
C VAL A 202 -0.07 5.24 5.75
N ARG A 203 0.78 4.39 5.20
CA ARG A 203 0.65 2.94 5.37
C ARG A 203 1.17 2.50 6.74
N CYS A 204 0.62 1.44 7.32
CA CYS A 204 1.13 0.83 8.55
C CYS A 204 2.63 0.53 8.43
N ILE A 205 3.03 -0.01 7.28
CA ILE A 205 4.41 -0.38 6.98
C ILE A 205 5.39 0.81 6.94
N GLU A 206 4.94 2.06 6.80
CA GLU A 206 5.86 3.21 6.87
C GLU A 206 6.47 3.38 8.27
N CYS A 207 5.71 3.03 9.30
CA CYS A 207 6.14 3.07 10.70
C CYS A 207 6.66 1.72 11.18
N HIS A 208 6.11 0.62 10.66
CA HIS A 208 6.36 -0.74 11.13
C HIS A 208 7.40 -1.53 10.33
N THR A 209 8.14 -0.91 9.41
CA THR A 209 9.27 -1.57 8.72
C THR A 209 10.56 -0.82 8.96
N ALA A 210 11.66 -1.56 9.07
CA ALA A 210 13.00 -0.98 9.09
C ALA A 210 13.23 -0.14 7.81
N VAL A 211 14.06 0.91 7.89
CA VAL A 211 14.59 1.56 6.69
C VAL A 211 15.81 0.76 6.30
N THR A 212 15.67 -0.12 5.31
CA THR A 212 16.80 -0.67 4.58
C THR A 212 17.07 0.25 3.38
N ASP A 213 18.34 0.39 3.01
CA ASP A 213 18.82 1.38 2.02
C ASP A 213 18.26 1.18 0.59
N THR A 214 17.47 0.14 0.37
CA THR A 214 16.83 -0.21 -0.89
C THR A 214 15.38 -0.54 -0.62
N SER A 215 14.46 0.38 -0.91
CA SER A 215 13.01 0.23 -0.73
C SER A 215 12.37 -0.92 -1.52
N ASP A 216 13.16 -1.78 -2.16
CA ASP A 216 12.69 -2.83 -3.04
C ASP A 216 12.06 -3.99 -2.22
N ALA A 217 12.31 -4.05 -0.91
CA ALA A 217 11.58 -4.90 0.04
C ALA A 217 11.25 -4.13 1.34
N VAL A 218 10.00 -4.28 1.81
CA VAL A 218 9.48 -3.68 3.06
C VAL A 218 8.79 -4.76 3.90
N HIS A 219 9.44 -5.92 4.03
CA HIS A 219 8.86 -7.12 4.64
C HIS A 219 9.42 -7.43 6.03
N HIS A 220 10.47 -6.73 6.46
CA HIS A 220 10.95 -6.79 7.84
C HIS A 220 10.04 -5.95 8.76
N ILE A 221 8.89 -6.53 9.12
CA ILE A 221 7.93 -5.91 10.04
C ILE A 221 8.47 -5.99 11.47
N VAL A 222 8.65 -4.83 12.11
CA VAL A 222 9.17 -4.70 13.48
C VAL A 222 8.04 -4.60 14.52
N PRO A 223 8.29 -5.01 15.78
CA PRO A 223 7.32 -4.86 16.85
C PRO A 223 7.03 -3.39 17.18
N LYS A 224 5.93 -3.13 17.90
CA LYS A 224 5.47 -1.77 18.21
C LYS A 224 6.52 -0.93 18.95
N GLU A 225 7.36 -1.54 19.78
CA GLU A 225 8.41 -0.87 20.54
C GLU A 225 9.50 -0.27 19.64
N GLN A 226 9.66 -0.82 18.44
CA GLN A 226 10.65 -0.38 17.45
C GLN A 226 10.04 0.43 16.30
N ALA A 227 8.71 0.60 16.28
CA ALA A 227 8.03 1.39 15.28
C ALA A 227 8.46 2.87 15.34
N VAL A 228 8.36 3.56 14.22
CA VAL A 228 8.72 4.98 14.14
C VAL A 228 7.71 5.84 14.91
N HIS A 229 8.17 6.48 15.98
CA HIS A 229 7.37 7.43 16.78
C HIS A 229 7.77 8.90 16.59
N ASN A 230 9.01 9.15 16.14
CA ASN A 230 9.51 10.51 15.97
C ASN A 230 8.99 11.13 14.67
N CYS A 231 8.15 12.17 14.79
CA CYS A 231 7.51 12.83 13.66
C CYS A 231 8.51 13.34 12.61
N SER A 232 9.72 13.76 13.02
CA SER A 232 10.71 14.32 12.10
C SER A 232 11.27 13.28 11.12
N GLU A 233 11.18 11.98 11.43
CA GLU A 233 11.58 10.90 10.53
C GLU A 233 10.71 10.87 9.26
N CYS A 234 9.46 11.29 9.36
CA CYS A 234 8.49 11.33 8.26
C CYS A 234 8.26 12.75 7.73
N HIS A 235 8.38 13.76 8.58
CA HIS A 235 8.11 15.18 8.27
C HIS A 235 9.38 16.01 8.10
N SER A 236 10.47 15.43 7.61
CA SER A 236 11.70 16.16 7.23
C SER A 236 11.94 16.11 5.73
N THR A 237 12.89 16.91 5.24
CA THR A 237 13.26 16.97 3.82
C THR A 237 13.76 15.61 3.32
N ASN A 238 14.56 14.91 4.13
CA ASN A 238 15.00 13.55 3.85
C ASN A 238 14.24 12.57 4.74
N SER A 239 13.01 12.25 4.35
CA SER A 239 12.09 11.47 5.16
C SER A 239 11.91 10.03 4.68
N LYS A 240 11.50 9.17 5.60
CA LYS A 240 11.08 7.79 5.26
C LYS A 240 9.94 7.76 4.23
N LEU A 241 9.05 8.75 4.26
CA LEU A 241 7.94 8.83 3.31
C LEU A 241 8.43 9.02 1.87
N ARG A 242 9.48 9.83 1.67
CA ARG A 242 10.12 10.01 0.37
C ARG A 242 10.67 8.66 -0.14
N ASP A 243 11.41 7.96 0.70
CA ASP A 243 12.17 6.78 0.29
C ASP A 243 11.34 5.49 0.26
N LYS A 244 10.09 5.51 0.76
CA LYS A 244 9.19 4.35 0.78
C LYS A 244 7.88 4.63 0.06
N LEU A 245 6.99 5.42 0.68
CA LEU A 245 5.64 5.67 0.17
C LEU A 245 5.64 6.31 -1.22
N TYR A 246 6.56 7.25 -1.45
CA TYR A 246 6.60 8.04 -2.68
C TYR A 246 7.72 7.66 -3.66
N ILE A 247 8.41 6.52 -3.46
CA ILE A 247 9.61 6.20 -4.25
C ILE A 247 9.32 6.00 -5.74
N HIS A 248 8.19 5.39 -6.08
CA HIS A 248 7.83 5.18 -7.49
C HIS A 248 7.57 6.51 -8.20
N GLN A 249 6.89 7.44 -7.54
CA GLN A 249 6.64 8.78 -8.05
C GLN A 249 7.94 9.57 -8.22
N LEU A 250 8.91 9.41 -7.29
CA LEU A 250 10.24 10.00 -7.42
C LEU A 250 11.01 9.47 -8.64
N ARG A 251 10.88 8.17 -8.94
CA ARG A 251 11.54 7.56 -10.11
C ARG A 251 10.91 8.06 -11.42
N GLU A 252 9.63 8.39 -11.44
CA GLU A 252 8.92 8.94 -12.60
C GLU A 252 9.17 10.45 -12.80
N ASP A 253 9.11 11.23 -11.71
CA ASP A 253 9.41 12.66 -11.72
C ASP A 253 10.93 12.90 -11.68
N ARG A 254 11.55 12.93 -12.87
CA ARG A 254 13.01 13.09 -13.08
C ARG A 254 13.66 14.36 -12.50
N SER A 255 12.93 15.21 -11.79
CA SER A 255 13.48 16.39 -11.11
C SER A 255 13.02 16.44 -9.65
N GLU A 256 13.98 16.33 -8.73
CA GLU A 256 13.73 16.44 -7.28
C GLU A 256 12.95 17.72 -6.92
N TYR A 257 13.23 18.82 -7.63
CA TYR A 257 12.55 20.11 -7.42
C TYR A 257 11.03 20.04 -7.62
N ASN A 258 10.55 19.31 -8.63
CA ASN A 258 9.11 19.19 -8.89
C ASN A 258 8.42 18.30 -7.84
N PHE A 259 9.09 17.25 -7.36
CA PHE A 259 8.59 16.40 -6.28
C PHE A 259 8.33 17.20 -5.00
N TYR A 260 9.32 17.99 -4.55
CA TYR A 260 9.18 18.81 -3.33
C TYR A 260 8.05 19.83 -3.45
N LYS A 261 7.87 20.42 -4.64
CA LYS A 261 6.84 21.43 -4.89
C LYS A 261 5.43 20.85 -4.99
N SER A 262 5.28 19.68 -5.62
CA SER A 262 3.97 19.11 -5.92
C SER A 262 3.42 18.25 -4.79
N TYR A 263 4.26 17.43 -4.14
CA TYR A 263 3.79 16.39 -3.22
C TYR A 263 4.15 16.67 -1.77
N ILE A 264 5.41 16.99 -1.48
CA ILE A 264 5.81 17.32 -0.11
C ILE A 264 5.06 18.57 0.37
N LEU A 265 5.07 19.67 -0.38
CA LEU A 265 4.42 20.89 0.09
C LEU A 265 2.89 20.82 0.17
N ASN A 266 2.22 19.99 -0.63
CA ASN A 266 0.76 19.92 -0.66
C ASN A 266 0.18 18.74 0.13
N ASP A 267 0.83 17.58 0.13
CA ASP A 267 0.30 16.34 0.71
C ASP A 267 1.02 15.90 2.01
N ALA A 268 2.27 16.33 2.24
CA ALA A 268 3.05 15.90 3.40
C ALA A 268 3.82 17.07 4.05
N TYR A 269 3.24 17.69 5.08
CA TYR A 269 3.89 18.79 5.81
C TYR A 269 5.35 18.46 6.17
N VAL A 270 6.30 19.29 5.74
CA VAL A 270 7.72 19.13 6.09
C VAL A 270 8.17 20.27 6.98
N ILE A 271 8.80 19.91 8.10
CA ILE A 271 9.33 20.85 9.08
C ILE A 271 10.37 21.72 8.39
N GLY A 272 10.07 23.01 8.28
CA GLY A 272 10.96 23.98 7.64
C GLY A 272 10.83 24.12 6.12
N SER A 273 9.95 23.37 5.43
CA SER A 273 9.71 23.54 3.99
C SER A 273 9.06 24.88 3.64
N ASN A 274 8.31 25.46 4.59
CA ASN A 274 7.72 26.81 4.48
C ASN A 274 8.69 27.94 4.88
N ARG A 275 10.00 27.68 4.96
CA ARG A 275 11.01 28.73 5.22
C ARG A 275 11.06 29.70 4.03
N ASN A 276 10.51 30.89 4.23
CA ASN A 276 10.66 31.97 3.27
C ASN A 276 12.08 32.57 3.36
N TYR A 277 12.83 32.49 2.26
CA TYR A 277 14.21 33.00 2.17
C TYR A 277 14.32 34.47 2.63
N TYR A 278 13.39 35.32 2.19
CA TYR A 278 13.40 36.74 2.53
C TYR A 278 13.15 36.97 4.02
N VAL A 279 12.22 36.22 4.63
CA VAL A 279 11.94 36.32 6.07
C VAL A 279 13.17 35.90 6.89
N ASN A 280 13.84 34.82 6.50
CA ASN A 280 15.08 34.40 7.16
C ASN A 280 16.17 35.46 7.03
N LEU A 281 16.38 36.00 5.83
CA LEU A 281 17.37 37.04 5.58
C LEU A 281 17.09 38.31 6.40
N ILE A 282 15.84 38.78 6.41
CA ILE A 282 15.41 39.95 7.18
C ILE A 282 15.65 39.72 8.67
N THR A 283 15.29 38.54 9.18
CA THR A 283 15.48 38.19 10.60
C THR A 283 16.97 38.23 10.96
N LEU A 284 17.83 37.71 10.09
CA LEU A 284 19.29 37.68 10.29
C LEU A 284 19.90 39.08 10.24
N ILE A 285 19.40 39.94 9.34
CA ILE A 285 19.78 41.36 9.28
C ILE A 285 19.39 42.09 10.57
N ILE A 286 18.14 41.93 11.03
CA ILE A 286 17.65 42.56 12.27
C ILE A 286 18.48 42.10 13.48
N PHE A 287 18.78 40.81 13.55
CA PHE A 287 19.60 40.25 14.62
C PHE A 287 21.02 40.84 14.60
N GLY A 288 21.64 40.94 13.42
CA GLY A 288 22.94 41.58 13.24
C GLY A 288 22.94 43.05 13.66
N LEU A 289 21.95 43.83 13.20
CA LEU A 289 21.80 45.24 13.57
C LEU A 289 21.62 45.43 15.08
N THR A 290 20.87 44.52 15.73
CA THR A 290 20.67 44.54 17.18
C THR A 290 21.98 44.34 17.91
N PHE A 291 22.78 43.34 17.52
CA PHE A 291 24.11 43.11 18.08
C PHE A 291 25.06 44.29 17.85
N THR A 292 25.07 44.86 16.64
CA THR A 292 25.86 46.07 16.34
C THR A 292 25.45 47.25 17.23
N GLY A 293 24.15 47.47 17.42
CA GLY A 293 23.62 48.52 18.30
C GLY A 293 24.06 48.34 19.75
N ILE A 294 23.98 47.11 20.28
CA ILE A 294 24.46 46.77 21.63
C ILE A 294 25.98 47.03 21.74
N PHE A 295 26.75 46.63 20.74
CA PHE A 295 28.20 46.79 20.73
C PHE A 295 28.61 48.28 20.72
N ILE A 296 28.00 49.08 19.84
CA ILE A 296 28.20 50.53 19.78
C ILE A 296 27.82 51.19 21.11
N HIS A 297 26.67 50.83 21.68
CA HIS A 297 26.23 51.38 22.96
C HIS A 297 27.19 51.02 24.10
N THR A 298 27.70 49.78 24.12
CA THR A 298 28.68 49.31 25.09
C THR A 298 30.01 50.06 24.97
N ILE A 299 30.51 50.27 23.76
CA ILE A 299 31.73 51.06 23.50
C ILE A 299 31.54 52.50 23.99
N PHE A 300 30.45 53.16 23.61
CA PHE A 300 30.18 54.53 24.06
C PHE A 300 30.08 54.63 25.58
N ARG A 301 29.48 53.62 26.23
CA ARG A 301 29.39 53.56 27.70
C ARG A 301 30.78 53.41 28.34
N ILE A 302 31.70 52.65 27.75
CA ILE A 302 33.07 52.51 28.24
C ILE A 302 33.85 53.81 28.03
N ILE A 303 33.72 54.46 26.87
CA ILE A 303 34.42 55.71 26.55
C ILE A 303 33.95 56.86 27.47
N LYS A 304 32.64 57.00 27.70
CA LYS A 304 32.08 58.06 28.59
C LYS A 304 32.27 57.81 30.09
N ARG A 305 32.75 56.63 30.50
CA ARG A 305 33.07 56.30 31.89
C ARG A 305 34.54 56.56 32.27
N LYS A 306 35.39 56.92 31.28
CA LYS A 306 36.66 57.61 31.51
C LYS A 306 36.43 59.11 31.60
#